data_AF-A0A2T6NHK2-F1
#
_entry.id   AF-A0A2T6NHK2-F1
#
_cell.length_a   1.000
_cell.length_b   1.000
_cell.length_c   1.000
_cell.angle_alpha   90.00
_cell.angle_beta   90.00
_cell.angle_gamma   90.00
#
_symmetry.space_group_name_H-M   'P 1'
#
loop_
_entity.id
_entity.type
_entity.pdbx_description
1 polymer ?
#
loop_
_entity_poly.entity_id
_entity_poly.type
_entity_poly.pdbx_seq_one_letter_code
_entity_poly.pdbx_strand_id
1 'polypeptide(L)'
;MKHLSIRLISLLFSLLLLQGCGGGGGGDSDGPNSSGGTTYTGSTAEATIDASNAKDLTTGAASGTQQAVVSDALSEVAMRPQETATSKLMEVAPRIAQWIDRLRSPNAAKTTDLTAEICDAGGRAIADTNEAETEGSISFTNCALSDMDGGTLVINGAVTFSANTGTDSLRMVFNVTVTYIGESQAINLTLACSNISSASVACSMTSDFTGIDGRIYRVEDLSVSGNEFSGFYVSMTFYDPDHGRVDVATSQPLTYDCAEAVPGSGMLTLSGGSGSFATASFDNCSAYTVTVDGVGTTYNW
;
A
#
# COMPACT_ATOMS: atom_id res chain seq x y z
N MET A 1 -38.47 -51.89 -33.73
CA MET A 1 -38.21 -51.18 -32.46
C MET A 1 -36.86 -51.65 -31.97
N LYS A 2 -35.79 -50.95 -32.38
CA LYS A 2 -35.11 -49.81 -31.75
C LYS A 2 -33.94 -50.28 -30.89
N HIS A 3 -32.77 -49.89 -31.38
CA HIS A 3 -31.40 -50.16 -30.95
C HIS A 3 -31.07 -49.54 -29.58
N LEU A 4 -30.25 -50.24 -28.81
CA LEU A 4 -29.53 -49.70 -27.66
C LEU A 4 -28.06 -49.55 -28.07
N SER A 5 -27.62 -48.31 -28.31
CA SER A 5 -26.28 -47.96 -28.81
C SER A 5 -25.32 -47.57 -27.69
N ILE A 6 -24.20 -48.29 -27.61
CA ILE A 6 -22.81 -47.79 -27.71
C ILE A 6 -22.65 -46.29 -27.41
N ARG A 7 -22.41 -45.93 -26.13
CA ARG A 7 -21.78 -44.67 -25.68
C ARG A 7 -21.18 -44.80 -24.27
N LEU A 8 -20.28 -45.75 -24.05
CA LEU A 8 -19.56 -45.87 -22.76
C LEU A 8 -18.06 -46.18 -22.87
N ILE A 9 -17.43 -45.92 -24.02
CA ILE A 9 -16.00 -46.21 -24.26
C ILE A 9 -15.31 -45.01 -24.92
N SER A 10 -15.46 -43.80 -24.37
CA SER A 10 -14.80 -42.61 -24.94
C SER A 10 -14.40 -41.53 -23.93
N LEU A 11 -14.09 -41.91 -22.68
CA LEU A 11 -13.67 -40.96 -21.64
C LEU A 11 -12.43 -41.39 -20.83
N LEU A 12 -11.59 -42.29 -21.36
CA LEU A 12 -10.42 -42.82 -20.64
C LEU A 12 -9.11 -42.75 -21.43
N PHE A 13 -8.97 -41.79 -22.37
CA PHE A 13 -7.79 -41.74 -23.26
C PHE A 13 -7.27 -40.32 -23.58
N SER A 14 -7.19 -39.44 -22.57
CA SER A 14 -6.64 -38.08 -22.76
C SER A 14 -5.71 -37.59 -21.62
N LEU A 15 -5.08 -38.50 -20.87
CA LEU A 15 -4.30 -38.17 -19.66
C LEU A 15 -2.78 -38.43 -19.78
N LEU A 16 -2.22 -38.36 -20.99
CA LEU A 16 -0.80 -38.68 -21.22
C LEU A 16 -0.14 -37.71 -22.19
N LEU A 17 0.06 -36.44 -21.81
CA LEU A 17 1.11 -35.55 -22.36
C LEU A 17 1.46 -34.41 -21.38
N LEU A 18 2.21 -34.71 -20.32
CA LEU A 18 3.12 -33.73 -19.71
C LEU A 18 4.49 -34.38 -19.50
N GLN A 19 5.38 -34.14 -20.45
CA GLN A 19 6.82 -34.32 -20.29
C GLN A 19 7.35 -33.07 -19.56
N GLY A 20 7.55 -33.19 -18.25
CA GLY A 20 8.31 -32.24 -17.44
C GLY A 20 9.76 -32.68 -17.35
N CYS A 21 10.67 -31.80 -17.77
CA CYS A 21 12.11 -31.97 -17.72
C CYS A 21 12.60 -32.19 -16.28
N GLY A 22 13.44 -33.20 -16.10
CA GLY A 22 14.15 -33.47 -14.84
C GLY A 22 15.52 -32.80 -14.78
N GLY A 23 15.88 -32.34 -13.58
CA GLY A 23 17.22 -31.97 -13.12
C GLY A 23 17.08 -31.07 -11.89
N GLY A 24 17.63 -31.32 -10.70
CA GLY A 24 18.52 -32.35 -10.20
C GLY A 24 19.50 -31.73 -9.20
N GLY A 25 19.32 -32.00 -7.89
CA GLY A 25 20.26 -31.74 -6.77
C GLY A 25 20.28 -30.29 -6.24
N GLY A 26 20.28 -29.97 -4.95
CA GLY A 26 20.52 -30.70 -3.70
C GLY A 26 21.46 -29.85 -2.81
N GLY A 27 21.08 -29.56 -1.56
CA GLY A 27 22.00 -29.04 -0.53
C GLY A 27 21.46 -27.90 0.33
N ASP A 28 21.34 -28.18 1.63
CA ASP A 28 20.86 -27.36 2.76
C ASP A 28 21.51 -25.98 2.93
N SER A 29 20.73 -25.00 3.42
CA SER A 29 21.02 -24.31 4.69
C SER A 29 19.92 -23.31 5.05
N ASP A 30 19.52 -23.35 6.33
CA ASP A 30 18.53 -22.53 7.01
C ASP A 30 18.64 -21.02 6.76
N GLY A 31 17.50 -20.37 6.52
CA GLY A 31 17.35 -18.92 6.55
C GLY A 31 15.88 -18.51 6.36
N PRO A 32 15.24 -17.82 7.32
CA PRO A 32 13.82 -17.52 7.23
C PRO A 32 13.56 -16.39 6.24
N ASN A 33 12.56 -16.59 5.38
CA ASN A 33 11.75 -15.57 4.71
C ASN A 33 12.52 -14.39 4.06
N SER A 34 12.87 -14.52 2.77
CA SER A 34 13.09 -13.32 1.96
C SER A 34 11.75 -12.63 1.75
N SER A 35 11.38 -11.69 2.63
CA SER A 35 10.50 -10.60 2.22
C SER A 35 11.20 -9.90 1.07
N GLY A 36 10.74 -10.09 -0.17
CA GLY A 36 11.21 -9.30 -1.30
C GLY A 36 10.93 -7.84 -0.97
N GLY A 37 11.94 -7.11 -0.51
CA GLY A 37 11.77 -5.73 -0.11
C GLY A 37 11.40 -4.90 -1.33
N THR A 38 10.24 -4.25 -1.29
CA THR A 38 9.87 -3.22 -2.27
C THR A 38 10.68 -1.97 -1.93
N THR A 39 11.96 -1.95 -2.31
CA THR A 39 12.82 -0.77 -2.16
C THR A 39 12.97 -0.10 -3.51
N TYR A 40 12.61 1.18 -3.58
CA TYR A 40 12.77 1.96 -4.79
C TYR A 40 14.26 2.24 -5.06
N THR A 41 14.72 1.90 -6.27
CA THR A 41 16.09 2.11 -6.74
C THR A 41 16.17 2.92 -8.03
N GLY A 42 15.04 3.50 -8.46
CA GLY A 42 14.92 4.20 -9.73
C GLY A 42 15.40 5.64 -9.72
N SER A 43 15.13 6.36 -10.81
CA SER A 43 15.51 7.76 -10.98
C SER A 43 14.79 8.69 -10.00
N THR A 44 15.50 9.65 -9.42
CA THR A 44 14.92 10.73 -8.60
C THR A 44 15.02 12.10 -9.28
N ALA A 45 15.57 12.14 -10.49
CA ALA A 45 15.63 13.35 -11.31
C ALA A 45 14.23 13.75 -11.78
N GLU A 46 13.99 15.04 -11.95
CA GLU A 46 12.70 15.54 -12.43
C GLU A 46 12.45 15.09 -13.87
N ALA A 47 11.30 14.45 -14.12
CA ALA A 47 10.92 13.95 -15.42
C ALA A 47 10.41 15.11 -16.29
N THR A 48 10.83 15.20 -17.55
CA THR A 48 10.12 16.02 -18.53
C THR A 48 9.04 15.17 -19.17
N ILE A 49 7.77 15.56 -18.99
CA ILE A 49 6.61 14.82 -19.47
C ILE A 49 6.42 15.08 -20.97
N ASP A 50 6.30 14.01 -21.74
CA ASP A 50 6.00 14.07 -23.17
C ASP A 50 5.15 12.85 -23.60
N ALA A 51 4.78 12.80 -24.88
CA ALA A 51 3.94 11.72 -25.40
C ALA A 51 4.58 10.31 -25.30
N SER A 52 5.89 10.20 -25.15
CA SER A 52 6.60 8.92 -25.07
C SER A 52 6.58 8.30 -23.67
N ASN A 53 6.50 9.12 -22.61
CA ASN A 53 6.49 8.65 -21.21
C ASN A 53 5.16 8.90 -20.47
N ALA A 54 4.23 9.68 -21.06
CA ALA A 54 2.98 10.04 -20.40
C ALA A 54 2.15 8.83 -19.95
N LYS A 55 2.14 7.75 -20.74
CA LYS A 55 1.42 6.53 -20.37
C LYS A 55 1.97 5.95 -19.08
N ASP A 56 3.26 5.65 -19.05
CA ASP A 56 3.94 5.02 -17.92
C ASP A 56 3.81 5.87 -16.65
N LEU A 57 4.07 7.18 -16.78
CA LEU A 57 3.96 8.12 -15.67
C LEU A 57 2.52 8.18 -15.11
N THR A 58 1.51 8.20 -15.96
CA THR A 58 0.10 8.28 -15.51
C THR A 58 -0.42 6.95 -14.97
N THR A 59 -0.04 5.81 -15.55
CA THR A 59 -0.37 4.47 -15.02
C THR A 59 0.22 4.29 -13.62
N GLY A 60 1.50 4.61 -13.48
CA GLY A 60 2.19 4.53 -12.19
C GLY A 60 1.63 5.53 -11.18
N ALA A 61 1.37 6.77 -11.59
CA ALA A 61 0.77 7.78 -10.71
C ALA A 61 -0.63 7.38 -10.24
N ALA A 62 -1.46 6.73 -11.07
CA ALA A 62 -2.76 6.20 -10.65
C ALA A 62 -2.62 5.10 -9.58
N SER A 63 -1.63 4.22 -9.72
CA SER A 63 -1.29 3.25 -8.66
C SER A 63 -0.79 3.97 -7.39
N GLY A 64 -0.01 5.05 -7.56
CA GLY A 64 0.48 5.87 -6.47
C GLY A 64 -0.62 6.60 -5.70
N THR A 65 -1.67 7.08 -6.37
CA THR A 65 -2.79 7.72 -5.66
C THR A 65 -3.61 6.74 -4.87
N GLN A 66 -3.72 5.50 -5.34
CA GLN A 66 -4.33 4.43 -4.56
C GLN A 66 -3.47 4.13 -3.33
N GLN A 67 -2.16 3.98 -3.51
CA GLN A 67 -1.22 3.79 -2.40
C GLN A 67 -1.29 4.96 -1.40
N ALA A 68 -1.49 6.19 -1.89
CA ALA A 68 -1.67 7.38 -1.06
C ALA A 68 -2.90 7.28 -0.16
N VAL A 69 -4.06 6.94 -0.73
CA VAL A 69 -5.31 6.76 0.03
C VAL A 69 -5.18 5.66 1.07
N VAL A 70 -4.57 4.54 0.71
CA VAL A 70 -4.30 3.43 1.65
C VAL A 70 -3.35 3.86 2.76
N SER A 71 -2.29 4.60 2.42
CA SER A 71 -1.28 5.06 3.39
C SER A 71 -1.82 6.13 4.32
N ASP A 72 -2.65 7.04 3.83
CA ASP A 72 -3.27 8.11 4.62
C ASP A 72 -4.22 7.56 5.67
N ALA A 73 -5.04 6.57 5.32
CA ALA A 73 -5.90 5.85 6.26
C ALA A 73 -5.11 5.20 7.42
N LEU A 74 -3.83 4.86 7.22
CA LEU A 74 -2.95 4.38 8.30
C LEU A 74 -2.33 5.53 9.11
N SER A 75 -1.99 6.63 8.45
CA SER A 75 -1.32 7.79 9.04
C SER A 75 -2.24 8.66 9.90
N GLU A 76 -3.45 8.98 9.41
CA GLU A 76 -4.46 9.72 10.18
C GLU A 76 -4.63 9.11 11.55
N VAL A 77 -4.60 7.79 11.60
CA VAL A 77 -4.92 7.07 12.81
C VAL A 77 -3.68 6.80 13.67
N ALA A 78 -2.49 6.72 13.09
CA ALA A 78 -1.25 6.75 13.85
C ALA A 78 -1.05 8.08 14.61
N MET A 79 -1.74 9.17 14.22
CA MET A 79 -1.50 10.52 14.76
C MET A 79 -2.71 11.24 15.36
N ARG A 80 -3.95 10.84 15.04
CA ARG A 80 -5.19 11.46 15.53
C ARG A 80 -6.21 10.37 15.91
N PRO A 81 -6.47 10.13 17.21
CA PRO A 81 -7.38 9.06 17.65
C PRO A 81 -8.89 9.32 17.39
N GLN A 82 -9.26 10.35 16.62
CA GLN A 82 -10.63 10.84 16.67
C GLN A 82 -11.09 11.44 15.34
N GLU A 83 -11.46 10.60 14.38
CA GLU A 83 -12.47 10.93 13.35
C GLU A 83 -13.34 9.70 13.01
N THR A 84 -14.58 9.98 12.59
CA THR A 84 -15.63 9.01 12.28
C THR A 84 -15.37 8.30 10.95
N ALA A 85 -15.44 6.96 11.00
CA ALA A 85 -14.96 6.02 9.99
C ALA A 85 -15.84 5.89 8.73
N THR A 86 -15.20 5.51 7.62
CA THR A 86 -15.87 4.92 6.44
C THR A 86 -15.08 3.78 5.78
N SER A 87 -13.74 3.75 5.81
CA SER A 87 -12.99 2.63 5.20
C SER A 87 -12.63 1.48 6.17
N LYS A 88 -12.60 0.23 5.67
CA LYS A 88 -12.38 -1.01 6.45
C LYS A 88 -10.96 -1.14 7.04
N LEU A 89 -9.96 -0.47 6.44
CA LEU A 89 -8.60 -0.39 6.98
C LEU A 89 -8.50 0.60 8.17
N MET A 90 -9.42 1.57 8.27
CA MET A 90 -9.51 2.49 9.41
C MET A 90 -10.06 1.83 10.68
N GLU A 91 -10.51 0.57 10.67
CA GLU A 91 -10.92 -0.16 11.88
C GLU A 91 -9.74 -0.70 12.70
N VAL A 92 -8.65 -1.09 12.02
CA VAL A 92 -7.39 -1.56 12.63
C VAL A 92 -6.69 -0.44 13.39
N ALA A 93 -6.92 0.76 12.91
CA ALA A 93 -6.02 1.85 13.11
C ALA A 93 -6.19 2.52 14.50
N PRO A 94 -7.40 2.68 15.09
CA PRO A 94 -7.56 3.16 16.47
C PRO A 94 -6.88 2.24 17.49
N ARG A 95 -6.73 0.96 17.14
CA ARG A 95 -5.92 0.03 17.93
C ARG A 95 -4.46 0.47 17.85
N ILE A 96 -3.86 0.63 16.66
CA ILE A 96 -2.51 1.21 16.42
C ILE A 96 -2.26 2.50 17.23
N ALA A 97 -3.22 3.42 17.27
CA ALA A 97 -3.15 4.66 18.06
C ALA A 97 -3.07 4.42 19.58
N GLN A 98 -3.93 3.54 20.12
CA GLN A 98 -3.92 3.15 21.54
C GLN A 98 -2.57 2.53 21.96
N TRP A 99 -1.81 1.97 21.02
CA TRP A 99 -0.48 1.41 21.26
C TRP A 99 0.59 2.48 21.47
N ILE A 100 0.60 3.51 20.61
CA ILE A 100 1.55 4.63 20.72
C ILE A 100 1.38 5.33 22.08
N ASP A 101 0.16 5.46 22.59
CA ASP A 101 -0.10 6.04 23.91
C ASP A 101 0.36 5.14 25.08
N ARG A 102 0.38 3.81 24.92
CA ARG A 102 0.88 2.89 25.95
C ARG A 102 2.42 2.80 25.99
N LEU A 103 3.09 3.02 24.87
CA LEU A 103 4.55 3.15 24.81
C LEU A 103 5.08 4.39 25.55
N ARG A 104 4.20 5.31 25.98
CA ARG A 104 4.55 6.46 26.83
C ARG A 104 4.53 6.16 28.33
N SER A 105 4.20 4.93 28.75
CA SER A 105 4.14 4.55 30.17
C SER A 105 5.47 3.96 30.63
N PRO A 106 6.22 4.64 31.51
CA PRO A 106 7.61 4.31 31.81
C PRO A 106 7.75 2.96 32.50
N ASN A 107 8.49 2.03 31.90
CA ASN A 107 9.32 1.02 32.58
C ASN A 107 10.35 0.42 31.59
N ALA A 108 11.42 -0.20 32.12
CA ALA A 108 12.56 -0.77 31.38
C ALA A 108 12.20 -1.61 30.14
N ALA A 109 13.19 -1.84 29.25
CA ALA A 109 13.06 -2.55 27.98
C ALA A 109 12.09 -3.73 28.09
N LYS A 110 11.00 -3.67 27.34
CA LYS A 110 9.84 -4.51 27.59
C LYS A 110 9.44 -5.25 26.33
N THR A 111 9.53 -6.58 26.39
CA THR A 111 8.72 -7.43 25.54
C THR A 111 7.32 -7.49 26.14
N THR A 112 6.34 -6.95 25.44
CA THR A 112 4.93 -6.99 25.84
C THR A 112 4.14 -7.81 24.82
N ASP A 113 3.40 -8.80 25.31
CA ASP A 113 2.41 -9.49 24.48
C ASP A 113 1.16 -8.63 24.36
N LEU A 114 0.83 -8.27 23.12
CA LEU A 114 -0.27 -7.37 22.75
C LEU A 114 -1.43 -8.14 22.08
N THR A 115 -1.31 -9.46 22.01
CA THR A 115 -2.18 -10.30 21.18
C THR A 115 -3.65 -10.14 21.56
N ALA A 116 -3.96 -10.08 22.85
CA ALA A 116 -5.35 -10.01 23.32
C ALA A 116 -6.03 -8.69 22.98
N GLU A 117 -5.28 -7.60 22.84
CA GLU A 117 -5.83 -6.29 22.53
C GLU A 117 -5.82 -5.97 21.03
N ILE A 118 -4.84 -6.47 20.27
CA ILE A 118 -4.80 -6.27 18.80
C ILE A 118 -5.59 -7.36 18.10
N CYS A 119 -5.21 -8.62 18.30
CA CYS A 119 -5.56 -9.73 17.43
C CYS A 119 -6.79 -10.47 17.97
N ASP A 120 -7.96 -9.82 17.94
CA ASP A 120 -9.19 -10.37 18.54
C ASP A 120 -9.78 -11.60 17.82
N ALA A 121 -9.33 -11.88 16.60
CA ALA A 121 -9.71 -13.06 15.82
C ALA A 121 -8.61 -14.14 15.77
N GLY A 122 -7.53 -13.99 16.55
CA GLY A 122 -6.43 -14.95 16.66
C GLY A 122 -5.10 -14.46 16.09
N GLY A 123 -4.07 -15.30 16.15
CA GLY A 123 -2.71 -14.91 15.78
C GLY A 123 -1.92 -14.34 16.95
N ARG A 124 -0.96 -13.46 16.66
CA ARG A 124 -0.05 -12.90 17.67
C ARG A 124 0.43 -11.49 17.31
N ALA A 125 0.56 -10.64 18.32
CA ALA A 125 1.25 -9.36 18.22
C ALA A 125 2.17 -9.16 19.43
N ILE A 126 3.46 -8.91 19.19
CA ILE A 126 4.46 -8.68 20.23
C ILE A 126 5.12 -7.34 20.01
N ALA A 127 5.18 -6.50 21.05
CA ALA A 127 5.97 -5.28 21.05
C ALA A 127 7.26 -5.47 21.84
N ASP A 128 8.36 -4.97 21.30
CA ASP A 128 9.68 -4.94 21.92
C ASP A 128 10.21 -3.51 21.90
N THR A 129 10.64 -2.99 23.05
CA THR A 129 11.17 -1.64 23.20
C THR A 129 12.55 -1.63 23.86
N ASN A 130 13.33 -0.58 23.57
CA ASN A 130 14.54 -0.27 24.34
C ASN A 130 14.20 0.27 25.74
N GLU A 131 15.20 0.39 26.62
CA GLU A 131 14.99 0.84 28.00
C GLU A 131 14.45 2.27 28.12
N ALA A 132 14.72 3.11 27.12
CA ALA A 132 14.27 4.49 27.08
C ALA A 132 12.88 4.65 26.43
N GLU A 133 12.29 3.57 25.91
CA GLU A 133 11.05 3.55 25.11
C GLU A 133 11.09 4.50 23.91
N THR A 134 12.29 4.88 23.47
CA THR A 134 12.50 5.74 22.30
C THR A 134 12.58 4.93 21.02
N GLU A 135 12.87 3.64 21.09
CA GLU A 135 12.99 2.78 19.91
C GLU A 135 12.33 1.43 20.19
N GLY A 136 11.71 0.86 19.16
CA GLY A 136 11.10 -0.45 19.29
C GLY A 136 10.54 -1.00 17.99
N SER A 137 9.97 -2.20 18.10
CA SER A 137 9.28 -2.88 17.02
C SER A 137 8.03 -3.57 17.53
N ILE A 138 7.04 -3.70 16.66
CA ILE A 138 5.88 -4.55 16.85
C ILE A 138 5.89 -5.59 15.75
N SER A 139 5.89 -6.86 16.12
CA SER A 139 5.84 -7.99 15.20
C SER A 139 4.47 -8.61 15.22
N PHE A 140 3.83 -8.67 14.05
CA PHE A 140 2.55 -9.31 13.79
C PHE A 140 2.78 -10.67 13.12
N THR A 141 2.20 -11.72 13.71
CA THR A 141 2.25 -13.08 13.15
C THR A 141 0.83 -13.61 13.04
N ASN A 142 0.29 -13.62 11.82
CA ASN A 142 -1.09 -13.95 11.50
C ASN A 142 -2.09 -13.23 12.40
N CYS A 143 -1.80 -11.98 12.79
CA CYS A 143 -2.63 -11.20 13.68
C CYS A 143 -3.97 -10.90 12.99
N ALA A 144 -5.01 -11.60 13.42
CA ALA A 144 -6.32 -11.56 12.82
C ALA A 144 -7.20 -10.58 13.61
N LEU A 145 -7.86 -9.68 12.88
CA LEU A 145 -8.83 -8.71 13.38
C LEU A 145 -10.19 -9.02 12.78
N SER A 146 -11.21 -9.06 13.63
CA SER A 146 -12.61 -9.18 13.24
C SER A 146 -13.08 -7.87 12.61
N ASP A 147 -13.63 -7.94 11.40
CA ASP A 147 -14.34 -6.83 10.75
C ASP A 147 -15.79 -6.76 11.27
N MET A 148 -16.35 -5.56 11.39
CA MET A 148 -17.77 -5.34 11.75
C MET A 148 -18.77 -6.05 10.80
N ASP A 149 -18.38 -6.32 9.54
CA ASP A 149 -19.17 -7.03 8.54
C ASP A 149 -18.99 -8.57 8.59
N GLY A 150 -18.27 -9.11 9.59
CA GLY A 150 -18.04 -10.55 9.74
C GLY A 150 -16.90 -11.10 8.88
N GLY A 151 -16.09 -10.22 8.28
CA GLY A 151 -14.82 -10.57 7.64
C GLY A 151 -13.68 -10.77 8.65
N THR A 152 -12.53 -11.23 8.15
CA THR A 152 -11.29 -11.29 8.94
C THR A 152 -10.15 -10.65 8.16
N LEU A 153 -9.53 -9.65 8.77
CA LEU A 153 -8.33 -9.00 8.27
C LEU A 153 -7.11 -9.61 8.98
N VAL A 154 -6.10 -10.01 8.24
CA VAL A 154 -4.89 -10.66 8.79
C VAL A 154 -3.67 -9.81 8.49
N ILE A 155 -2.93 -9.44 9.54
CA ILE A 155 -1.70 -8.65 9.46
C ILE A 155 -0.50 -9.55 9.74
N ASN A 156 0.51 -9.44 8.89
CA ASN A 156 1.81 -10.08 9.04
C ASN A 156 2.92 -9.04 8.86
N GLY A 157 4.06 -9.22 9.53
CA GLY A 157 5.22 -8.34 9.36
C GLY A 157 5.49 -7.50 10.59
N ALA A 158 6.18 -6.37 10.42
CA ALA A 158 6.61 -5.55 11.55
C ALA A 158 6.44 -4.06 11.32
N VAL A 159 6.20 -3.34 12.42
CA VAL A 159 6.27 -1.88 12.47
C VAL A 159 7.41 -1.52 13.41
N THR A 160 8.40 -0.76 12.93
CA THR A 160 9.46 -0.22 13.78
C THR A 160 9.22 1.25 14.04
N PHE A 161 9.59 1.74 15.22
CA PHE A 161 9.51 3.16 15.54
C PHE A 161 10.79 3.63 16.22
N SER A 162 11.09 4.91 16.03
CA SER A 162 12.17 5.63 16.69
C SER A 162 11.72 7.07 16.95
N ALA A 163 11.70 7.46 18.21
CA ALA A 163 11.43 8.79 18.70
C ALA A 163 12.74 9.42 19.21
N ASN A 164 12.98 10.68 18.86
CA ASN A 164 14.09 11.46 19.36
C ASN A 164 13.53 12.69 20.05
N THR A 165 13.63 12.71 21.38
CA THR A 165 13.14 13.82 22.22
C THR A 165 14.01 15.06 22.14
N GLY A 166 15.28 14.93 21.73
CA GLY A 166 16.19 16.08 21.54
C GLY A 166 15.88 16.87 20.28
N THR A 167 15.55 16.19 19.18
CA THR A 167 15.11 16.80 17.91
C THR A 167 13.59 16.88 17.77
N ASP A 168 12.85 16.45 18.80
CA ASP A 168 11.39 16.36 18.83
C ASP A 168 10.78 15.71 17.57
N SER A 169 11.31 14.55 17.20
CA SER A 169 10.97 13.84 15.97
C SER A 169 10.54 12.40 16.23
N LEU A 170 9.64 11.87 15.40
CA LEU A 170 9.20 10.47 15.40
C LEU A 170 9.37 9.90 14.00
N ARG A 171 9.92 8.70 13.89
CA ARG A 171 9.96 7.94 12.64
C ARG A 171 9.34 6.58 12.87
N MET A 172 8.41 6.19 12.01
CA MET A 172 7.79 4.87 12.00
C MET A 172 7.99 4.25 10.62
N VAL A 173 8.34 2.97 10.57
CA VAL A 173 8.46 2.19 9.34
C VAL A 173 7.54 1.00 9.45
N PHE A 174 6.54 0.97 8.60
CA PHE A 174 5.61 -0.12 8.41
C PHE A 174 6.18 -1.01 7.30
N ASN A 175 6.41 -2.28 7.62
CA ASN A 175 6.70 -3.34 6.66
C ASN A 175 5.77 -4.50 7.00
N VAL A 176 4.52 -4.35 6.58
CA VAL A 176 3.44 -5.28 6.90
C VAL A 176 2.75 -5.74 5.64
N THR A 177 2.22 -6.96 5.66
CA THR A 177 1.28 -7.47 4.66
C THR A 177 -0.08 -7.56 5.32
N VAL A 178 -1.08 -6.96 4.68
CA VAL A 178 -2.48 -7.02 5.10
C VAL A 178 -3.23 -7.93 4.14
N THR A 179 -3.95 -8.91 4.67
CA THR A 179 -4.75 -9.85 3.89
C THR A 179 -6.21 -9.76 4.29
N TYR A 180 -7.11 -9.64 3.32
CA TYR A 180 -8.55 -9.60 3.55
C TYR A 180 -9.27 -10.38 2.45
N ILE A 181 -10.10 -11.35 2.84
CA ILE A 181 -10.87 -12.22 1.91
C ILE A 181 -9.96 -12.90 0.85
N GLY A 182 -8.73 -13.23 1.24
CA GLY A 182 -7.76 -13.92 0.36
C GLY A 182 -6.94 -13.02 -0.55
N GLU A 183 -7.22 -11.71 -0.59
CA GLU A 183 -6.39 -10.72 -1.27
C GLU A 183 -5.34 -10.18 -0.29
N SER A 184 -4.07 -10.14 -0.70
CA SER A 184 -2.95 -9.65 0.12
C SER A 184 -2.32 -8.42 -0.50
N GLN A 185 -2.07 -7.39 0.31
CA GLN A 185 -1.33 -6.20 -0.08
C GLN A 185 -0.16 -5.95 0.87
N ALA A 186 1.02 -5.70 0.29
CA ALA A 186 2.19 -5.28 1.04
C ALA A 186 2.16 -3.77 1.25
N ILE A 187 2.42 -3.35 2.49
CA ILE A 187 2.44 -1.96 2.91
C ILE A 187 3.85 -1.67 3.41
N ASN A 188 4.57 -0.88 2.62
CA ASN A 188 5.90 -0.38 2.93
C ASN A 188 5.84 1.14 3.02
N LEU A 189 5.63 1.63 4.24
CA LEU A 189 5.39 3.04 4.53
C LEU A 189 6.39 3.52 5.57
N THR A 190 6.99 4.68 5.35
CA THR A 190 7.73 5.43 6.37
C THR A 190 6.95 6.68 6.70
N LEU A 191 6.60 6.87 7.97
CA LEU A 191 6.08 8.12 8.52
C LEU A 191 7.20 8.82 9.29
N ALA A 192 7.48 10.07 8.97
CA ALA A 192 8.49 10.87 9.63
C ALA A 192 7.87 12.19 10.11
N CYS A 193 7.75 12.36 11.41
CA CYS A 193 7.18 13.52 12.07
C CYS A 193 8.23 14.35 12.78
N SER A 194 7.98 15.65 12.85
CA SER A 194 8.75 16.64 13.59
C SER A 194 7.82 17.51 14.43
N ASN A 195 8.36 18.12 15.47
CA ASN A 195 7.64 18.91 16.45
C ASN A 195 6.53 18.11 17.17
N ILE A 196 6.79 16.82 17.47
CA ILE A 196 5.80 15.89 18.06
C ILE A 196 5.33 16.29 19.46
N SER A 197 6.06 17.16 20.15
CA SER A 197 5.66 17.75 21.44
C SER A 197 4.87 19.06 21.31
N SER A 198 4.74 19.59 20.08
CA SER A 198 4.08 20.86 19.80
C SER A 198 2.61 20.69 19.37
N ALA A 199 1.84 21.77 19.40
CA ALA A 199 0.48 21.79 18.84
C ALA A 199 0.45 21.75 17.29
N SER A 200 1.61 21.85 16.63
CA SER A 200 1.78 21.89 15.18
C SER A 200 2.76 20.83 14.71
N VAL A 201 2.39 19.56 14.91
CA VAL A 201 3.17 18.41 14.41
C VAL A 201 3.19 18.44 12.88
N ALA A 202 4.37 18.30 12.30
CA ALA A 202 4.55 18.24 10.84
C ALA A 202 5.10 16.87 10.46
N CYS A 203 4.39 16.15 9.60
CA CYS A 203 4.77 14.80 9.18
C CYS A 203 4.87 14.70 7.67
N SER A 204 5.89 13.97 7.22
CA SER A 204 6.03 13.50 5.85
C SER A 204 5.87 12.00 5.81
N MET A 205 5.36 11.51 4.69
CA MET A 205 5.19 10.10 4.42
C MET A 205 5.97 9.74 3.17
N THR A 206 6.54 8.54 3.16
CA THR A 206 7.21 7.96 2.00
C THR A 206 6.77 6.52 1.87
N SER A 207 6.34 6.09 0.69
CA SER A 207 5.97 4.69 0.46
C SER A 207 6.58 4.18 -0.84
N ASP A 208 7.20 2.99 -0.75
CA ASP A 208 7.70 2.26 -1.90
C ASP A 208 6.74 1.10 -2.18
N PHE A 209 6.20 1.01 -3.38
CA PHE A 209 5.14 0.05 -3.70
C PHE A 209 5.28 -0.49 -5.11
N THR A 210 4.69 -1.66 -5.36
CA THR A 210 4.60 -2.25 -6.70
C THR A 210 3.32 -1.77 -7.35
N GLY A 211 3.41 -1.10 -8.49
CA GLY A 211 2.23 -0.67 -9.25
C GLY A 211 1.60 -1.80 -10.04
N ILE A 212 0.47 -1.52 -10.69
CA ILE A 212 -0.31 -2.51 -11.46
C ILE A 212 0.47 -3.13 -12.64
N ASP A 213 1.51 -2.45 -13.12
CA ASP A 213 2.40 -2.94 -14.17
C ASP A 213 3.61 -3.73 -13.65
N GLY A 214 3.67 -3.98 -12.33
CA GLY A 214 4.72 -4.75 -11.67
C GLY A 214 6.03 -3.99 -11.41
N ARG A 215 6.11 -2.71 -11.80
CA ARG A 215 7.28 -1.87 -11.50
C ARG A 215 7.21 -1.33 -10.07
N ILE A 216 8.39 -1.04 -9.48
CA ILE A 216 8.48 -0.46 -8.13
C ILE A 216 8.55 1.06 -8.25
N TYR A 217 7.63 1.72 -7.56
CA TYR A 217 7.47 3.17 -7.51
C TYR A 217 7.73 3.69 -6.10
N ARG A 218 7.90 5.01 -6.00
CA ARG A 218 7.90 5.72 -4.72
C ARG A 218 6.91 6.88 -4.75
N VAL A 219 6.27 7.13 -3.62
CA VAL A 219 5.49 8.33 -3.34
C VAL A 219 6.01 9.02 -2.09
N GLU A 220 6.03 10.35 -2.11
CA GLU A 220 6.45 11.23 -1.02
C GLU A 220 5.46 12.40 -0.86
N ASP A 221 5.56 13.13 0.25
CA ASP A 221 4.79 14.35 0.53
C ASP A 221 3.27 14.20 0.29
N LEU A 222 2.77 13.04 0.73
CA LEU A 222 1.38 12.65 0.53
C LEU A 222 0.43 13.51 1.35
N SER A 223 -0.63 13.97 0.70
CA SER A 223 -1.77 14.65 1.29
C SER A 223 -3.03 14.10 0.64
N VAL A 224 -3.91 13.52 1.45
CA VAL A 224 -5.20 12.98 1.01
C VAL A 224 -6.31 13.70 1.76
N SER A 225 -7.42 13.94 1.07
CA SER A 225 -8.66 14.43 1.68
C SER A 225 -9.86 13.89 0.93
N GLY A 226 -11.06 14.02 1.51
CA GLY A 226 -12.27 13.41 0.97
C GLY A 226 -12.53 12.03 1.56
N ASN A 227 -13.34 11.22 0.89
CA ASN A 227 -13.75 9.90 1.36
C ASN A 227 -14.36 9.07 0.20
N GLU A 228 -14.71 7.83 0.47
CA GLU A 228 -15.32 6.92 -0.51
C GLU A 228 -16.66 7.38 -1.10
N PHE A 229 -17.40 8.27 -0.42
CA PHE A 229 -18.68 8.80 -0.94
C PHE A 229 -18.50 10.04 -1.81
N SER A 230 -17.60 10.95 -1.45
CA SER A 230 -17.33 12.18 -2.21
C SER A 230 -16.16 12.05 -3.19
N GLY A 231 -15.46 10.92 -3.17
CA GLY A 231 -14.17 10.70 -3.81
C GLY A 231 -13.00 11.32 -3.04
N PHE A 232 -11.80 10.96 -3.45
CA PHE A 232 -10.55 11.34 -2.81
C PHE A 232 -9.80 12.40 -3.62
N TYR A 233 -9.38 13.47 -2.94
CA TYR A 233 -8.38 14.38 -3.46
C TYR A 233 -7.01 13.98 -2.96
N VAL A 234 -6.05 13.84 -3.87
CA VAL A 234 -4.69 13.41 -3.57
C VAL A 234 -3.70 14.42 -4.11
N SER A 235 -2.70 14.76 -3.31
CA SER A 235 -1.48 15.48 -3.71
C SER A 235 -0.27 14.71 -3.21
N MET A 236 0.73 14.49 -4.06
CA MET A 236 1.96 13.76 -3.71
C MET A 236 3.08 14.06 -4.70
N THR A 237 4.33 13.80 -4.32
CA THR A 237 5.42 13.64 -5.28
C THR A 237 5.55 12.16 -5.63
N PHE A 238 5.52 11.84 -6.93
CA PHE A 238 5.56 10.49 -7.46
C PHE A 238 6.86 10.25 -8.22
N TYR A 239 7.43 9.05 -8.06
CA TYR A 239 8.68 8.62 -8.67
C TYR A 239 8.45 7.38 -9.52
N ASP A 240 8.60 7.54 -10.84
CA ASP A 240 8.68 6.44 -11.80
C ASP A 240 10.15 5.97 -11.92
N PRO A 241 10.39 4.64 -11.87
CA PRO A 241 11.75 4.12 -11.81
C PRO A 241 12.60 4.47 -13.03
N ASP A 242 11.98 4.62 -14.19
CA ASP A 242 12.64 4.84 -15.49
C ASP A 242 12.63 6.31 -15.89
N HIS A 243 11.54 7.01 -15.61
CA HIS A 243 11.29 8.37 -16.11
C HIS A 243 11.62 9.47 -15.11
N GLY A 244 11.70 9.15 -13.81
CA GLY A 244 12.01 10.10 -12.75
C GLY A 244 10.77 10.60 -12.01
N ARG A 245 10.89 11.78 -11.37
CA ARG A 245 9.86 12.32 -10.49
C ARG A 245 8.94 13.34 -11.16
N VAL A 246 7.68 13.34 -10.75
CA VAL A 246 6.66 14.33 -11.09
C VAL A 246 5.82 14.65 -9.84
N ASP A 247 5.27 15.85 -9.78
CA ASP A 247 4.28 16.21 -8.76
C ASP A 247 2.88 15.87 -9.28
N VAL A 248 2.09 15.20 -8.45
CA VAL A 248 0.77 14.69 -8.80
C VAL A 248 -0.27 15.36 -7.93
N ALA A 249 -1.34 15.86 -8.54
CA ALA A 249 -2.49 16.39 -7.84
C ALA A 249 -3.79 16.01 -8.56
N THR A 250 -4.84 15.75 -7.81
CA THR A 250 -6.20 15.58 -8.36
C THR A 250 -6.85 16.94 -8.60
N SER A 251 -7.40 17.16 -9.79
CA SER A 251 -8.26 18.32 -10.10
C SER A 251 -9.75 17.99 -9.98
N GLN A 252 -10.09 16.71 -10.05
CA GLN A 252 -11.40 16.15 -9.72
C GLN A 252 -11.19 14.92 -8.83
N PRO A 253 -12.05 14.70 -7.83
CA PRO A 253 -11.85 13.65 -6.85
C PRO A 253 -11.90 12.27 -7.53
N LEU A 254 -11.03 11.36 -7.09
CA LEU A 254 -10.95 10.00 -7.60
C LEU A 254 -11.93 9.08 -6.86
N THR A 255 -12.57 8.18 -7.60
CA THR A 255 -13.30 7.03 -7.04
C THR A 255 -12.57 5.74 -7.35
N TYR A 256 -12.61 4.78 -6.43
CA TYR A 256 -11.98 3.47 -6.55
C TYR A 256 -13.05 2.37 -6.51
N ASP A 257 -14.01 2.44 -7.43
CA ASP A 257 -15.13 1.51 -7.59
C ASP A 257 -14.83 0.38 -8.60
N CYS A 258 -13.59 0.31 -9.08
CA CYS A 258 -13.14 -0.68 -10.05
C CYS A 258 -12.39 -1.84 -9.41
N ALA A 259 -12.35 -2.97 -10.12
CA ALA A 259 -11.46 -4.07 -9.80
C ALA A 259 -9.99 -3.63 -9.92
N GLU A 260 -9.09 -4.34 -9.23
CA GLU A 260 -7.64 -4.04 -9.21
C GLU A 260 -7.28 -2.63 -8.71
N ALA A 261 -8.27 -1.96 -8.09
CA ALA A 261 -8.12 -0.66 -7.43
C ALA A 261 -7.54 0.46 -8.31
N VAL A 262 -7.80 0.38 -9.62
CA VAL A 262 -7.64 1.50 -10.54
C VAL A 262 -8.74 2.56 -10.32
N PRO A 263 -8.49 3.85 -10.63
CA PRO A 263 -9.54 4.86 -10.54
C PRO A 263 -10.67 4.60 -11.54
N GLY A 264 -11.91 4.62 -11.07
CA GLY A 264 -13.11 4.51 -11.91
C GLY A 264 -13.61 5.83 -12.45
N SER A 265 -13.36 6.91 -11.70
CA SER A 265 -13.67 8.27 -12.13
C SER A 265 -12.69 9.29 -11.56
N GLY A 266 -12.67 10.49 -12.16
CA GLY A 266 -11.95 11.66 -11.65
C GLY A 266 -10.82 12.10 -12.58
N MET A 267 -9.94 12.98 -12.08
CA MET A 267 -8.90 13.57 -12.92
C MET A 267 -7.61 13.81 -12.15
N LEU A 268 -6.52 13.32 -12.72
CA LEU A 268 -5.16 13.55 -12.24
C LEU A 268 -4.44 14.58 -13.10
N THR A 269 -3.62 15.39 -12.47
CA THR A 269 -2.68 16.32 -13.10
C THR A 269 -1.28 15.97 -12.65
N LEU A 270 -0.38 15.78 -13.60
CA LEU A 270 1.04 15.55 -13.39
C LEU A 270 1.81 16.79 -13.82
N SER A 271 2.69 17.29 -12.98
CA SER A 271 3.60 18.40 -13.26
C SER A 271 5.04 17.89 -13.21
N GLY A 272 5.80 18.12 -14.27
CA GLY A 272 7.19 17.70 -14.39
C GLY A 272 8.13 18.85 -14.67
N GLY A 273 9.37 18.49 -14.97
CA GLY A 273 10.46 19.40 -15.27
C GLY A 273 10.19 20.28 -16.48
N SER A 274 10.86 21.44 -16.49
CA SER A 274 10.75 22.43 -17.57
C SER A 274 9.32 22.93 -17.83
N GLY A 275 8.42 22.82 -16.84
CA GLY A 275 7.02 23.23 -16.96
C GLY A 275 6.17 22.28 -17.80
N SER A 276 6.66 21.06 -18.08
CA SER A 276 5.87 20.01 -18.72
C SER A 276 4.73 19.55 -17.81
N PHE A 277 3.57 19.21 -18.39
CA PHE A 277 2.43 18.72 -17.63
C PHE A 277 1.60 17.73 -18.46
N ALA A 278 0.89 16.85 -17.76
CA ALA A 278 -0.12 15.99 -18.34
C ALA A 278 -1.36 15.96 -17.46
N THR A 279 -2.52 15.69 -18.07
CA THR A 279 -3.74 15.35 -17.33
C THR A 279 -4.22 13.97 -17.71
N ALA A 280 -4.71 13.20 -16.75
CA ALA A 280 -5.36 11.91 -16.97
C ALA A 280 -6.82 11.99 -16.51
N SER A 281 -7.76 11.73 -17.41
CA SER A 281 -9.19 11.60 -17.11
C SER A 281 -9.55 10.13 -16.99
N PHE A 282 -10.20 9.77 -15.89
CA PHE A 282 -10.74 8.44 -15.65
C PHE A 282 -12.25 8.50 -15.86
N ASP A 283 -12.74 7.74 -16.83
CA ASP A 283 -14.16 7.75 -17.20
C ASP A 283 -14.82 6.39 -16.96
N ASN A 284 -14.02 5.32 -16.77
CA ASN A 284 -14.49 3.96 -16.48
C ASN A 284 -13.33 3.05 -16.02
N CYS A 285 -13.69 1.84 -15.59
CA CYS A 285 -12.75 0.82 -15.10
C CYS A 285 -11.88 0.13 -16.15
N SER A 286 -11.98 0.48 -17.43
CA SER A 286 -11.28 -0.23 -18.51
C SER A 286 -10.31 0.66 -19.28
N ALA A 287 -10.52 1.98 -19.25
CA ALA A 287 -9.73 2.93 -20.02
C ALA A 287 -9.69 4.31 -19.37
N TYR A 288 -8.63 5.05 -19.68
CA TYR A 288 -8.41 6.42 -19.25
C TYR A 288 -7.74 7.22 -20.38
N THR A 289 -7.93 8.53 -20.38
CA THR A 289 -7.39 9.41 -21.43
C THR A 289 -6.34 10.33 -20.85
N VAL A 290 -5.13 10.29 -21.41
CA VAL A 290 -4.02 11.16 -21.03
C VAL A 290 -3.87 12.26 -22.07
N THR A 291 -3.84 13.51 -21.63
CA THR A 291 -3.63 14.68 -22.47
C THR A 291 -2.27 15.28 -22.18
N VAL A 292 -1.42 15.36 -23.21
CA VAL A 292 -0.13 16.06 -23.21
C VAL A 292 -0.17 17.10 -24.33
N ASP A 293 0.23 18.34 -24.05
CA ASP A 293 0.24 19.43 -25.03
C ASP A 293 -1.08 19.60 -25.80
N GLY A 294 -2.21 19.34 -25.12
CA GLY A 294 -3.56 19.42 -25.69
C GLY A 294 -3.98 18.23 -26.57
N VAL A 295 -3.15 17.20 -26.70
CA VAL A 295 -3.47 15.97 -27.45
C VAL A 295 -3.85 14.86 -26.49
N GLY A 296 -5.13 14.49 -26.48
CA GLY A 296 -5.67 13.37 -25.71
C GLY A 296 -5.43 12.02 -26.39
N THR A 297 -4.84 11.08 -25.66
CA THR A 297 -4.65 9.68 -26.08
C THR A 297 -5.30 8.75 -25.05
N THR A 298 -6.17 7.86 -25.51
CA THR A 298 -6.84 6.88 -24.65
C THR A 298 -6.01 5.61 -24.54
N TYR A 299 -5.82 5.14 -23.31
CA TYR A 299 -5.17 3.88 -22.97
C TYR A 299 -6.16 2.96 -22.27
N ASN A 300 -5.94 1.66 -22.42
CA ASN A 300 -6.58 0.65 -21.59
C ASN A 300 -5.63 0.25 -20.46
N TRP A 301 -6.19 -0.16 -19.32
CA TRP A 301 -5.45 -0.78 -18.23
C TRP A 301 -4.77 -2.07 -18.68
#